data_AF-A0A421JW62-F1
#
_entry.id   AF-A0A421JW62-F1
#
_cell.length_a   1.000
_cell.length_b   1.000
_cell.length_c   1.000
_cell.angle_alpha   90.00
_cell.angle_beta   90.00
_cell.angle_gamma   90.00
#
_symmetry.space_group_name_H-M   'P 1'
#
loop_
_entity.id
_entity.type
_entity.pdbx_description
1 polymer ?
#
loop_
_entity_poly.entity_id
_entity_poly.type
_entity_poly.pdbx_seq_one_letter_code
_entity_poly.pdbx_strand_id
1 'polypeptide(L)'
;MVSLSFLAASAIYFTGIIALDYSQTTTLTETVSQYAQVTVEAEGDVTINDQAQLDLVALTVNQGGQFYYSTTDQSADIEIDTIINNGFIYFDTSAVKSTGVGIGANFENNGEVVFNGYDTAITLGSNTGSLTFWGNNQAGTLSLAQGVNTGNICFYQTISFYQNPDGSGCIALNQAQAFHDAPQSNFNPTVVFEGFSSAFNILSGGEDASYTLVQFGGADSVTVIDGGFTGHTYDPTAGILTILQTGYQVTLNIGTGYSPGLISVTTDGAYVTFFYGAAVPAGANTGGCTCVLDTSPPPDLRKGNDNGNGDGKNPGNNNNGNGHSPGGNNNDNGNKNNNGNGNNPGNVGPPNSGKQSNGDGKGNGHKRDVVSENSSSSISKSMFALFATSALCLALM
;
A
#
# COMPACT_ATOMS: atom_id res chain seq x y z
N MET A 1 32.78 -2.72 -68.80
CA MET A 1 32.64 -3.37 -67.47
C MET A 1 32.68 -2.26 -66.44
N VAL A 2 31.53 -1.90 -65.88
CA VAL A 2 31.43 -0.95 -64.76
C VAL A 2 30.85 -1.76 -63.60
N SER A 3 31.67 -1.96 -62.58
CA SER A 3 31.28 -2.62 -61.33
C SER A 3 30.53 -1.59 -60.48
N LEU A 4 29.23 -1.80 -60.26
CA LEU A 4 28.49 -1.09 -59.22
C LEU A 4 28.61 -1.90 -57.91
N SER A 5 29.47 -1.40 -57.02
CA SER A 5 29.54 -1.82 -55.63
C SER A 5 28.30 -1.36 -54.87
N PHE A 6 27.49 -2.31 -54.37
CA PHE A 6 26.45 -2.02 -53.39
C PHE A 6 27.11 -1.69 -52.05
N LEU A 7 26.98 -0.42 -51.63
CA LEU A 7 27.16 -0.03 -50.24
C LEU A 7 25.99 -0.62 -49.45
N ALA A 8 26.30 -1.56 -48.55
CA ALA A 8 25.38 -2.00 -47.51
C ALA A 8 25.12 -0.81 -46.58
N ALA A 9 23.96 -0.19 -46.72
CA ALA A 9 23.44 0.75 -45.74
C ALA A 9 23.00 -0.07 -44.52
N SER A 10 23.85 -0.12 -43.49
CA SER A 10 23.43 -0.54 -42.16
C SER A 10 22.35 0.44 -41.69
N ALA A 11 21.08 0.05 -41.82
CA ALA A 11 19.98 0.74 -41.18
C ALA A 11 20.15 0.56 -39.67
N ILE A 12 20.70 1.58 -39.01
CA ILE A 12 20.58 1.73 -37.57
C ILE A 12 19.11 2.01 -37.32
N TYR A 13 18.33 0.96 -37.05
CA TYR A 13 16.99 1.12 -36.51
C TYR A 13 17.16 1.74 -35.13
N PHE A 14 17.04 3.06 -35.05
CA PHE A 14 16.73 3.73 -33.80
C PHE A 14 15.34 3.26 -33.41
N THR A 15 15.25 2.19 -32.62
CA THR A 15 14.08 1.90 -31.80
C THR A 15 14.04 3.00 -30.74
N GLY A 16 13.55 4.17 -31.14
CA GLY A 16 13.34 5.28 -30.23
C GLY A 16 12.38 4.82 -29.14
N ILE A 17 12.74 5.10 -27.89
CA ILE A 17 11.80 4.95 -26.79
C ILE A 17 10.61 5.86 -27.08
N ILE A 18 9.41 5.29 -27.17
CA ILE A 18 8.18 6.05 -27.35
C ILE A 18 7.75 6.52 -25.97
N ALA A 19 7.78 7.83 -25.75
CA ALA A 19 7.22 8.46 -24.56
C ALA A 19 5.78 8.87 -24.83
N LEU A 20 4.86 8.41 -24.00
CA LEU A 20 3.42 8.71 -24.04
C LEU A 20 3.08 9.52 -22.79
N ASP A 21 2.53 10.72 -23.01
CA ASP A 21 2.17 11.67 -21.94
C ASP A 21 0.67 11.95 -22.00
N TYR A 22 -0.03 11.67 -20.90
CA TYR A 22 -1.47 11.79 -20.78
C TYR A 22 -1.86 12.80 -19.71
N SER A 23 -2.50 13.89 -20.14
CA SER A 23 -3.03 14.97 -19.28
C SER A 23 -4.56 15.03 -19.26
N GLN A 24 -5.24 14.08 -19.89
CA GLN A 24 -6.69 13.95 -19.93
C GLN A 24 -7.08 12.48 -19.83
N THR A 25 -8.32 12.21 -19.38
CA THR A 25 -8.91 10.87 -19.37
C THR A 25 -8.86 10.23 -20.76
N THR A 26 -8.12 9.13 -20.87
CA THR A 26 -7.83 8.40 -22.12
C THR A 26 -7.98 6.90 -21.90
N THR A 27 -8.80 6.26 -22.73
CA THR A 27 -8.85 4.79 -22.82
C THR A 27 -8.04 4.34 -24.03
N LEU A 28 -6.99 3.57 -23.81
CA LEU A 28 -6.13 3.04 -24.86
C LEU A 28 -6.70 1.72 -25.37
N THR A 29 -7.40 1.80 -26.51
CA THR A 29 -7.92 0.63 -27.23
C THR A 29 -6.88 0.04 -28.17
N GLU A 30 -5.84 0.79 -28.51
CA GLU A 30 -4.71 0.32 -29.31
C GLU A 30 -3.61 -0.25 -28.40
N THR A 31 -2.91 -1.28 -28.88
CA THR A 31 -1.80 -1.90 -28.15
C THR A 31 -0.72 -0.86 -27.85
N VAL A 32 -0.37 -0.74 -26.56
CA VAL A 32 0.75 0.09 -26.15
C VAL A 32 2.02 -0.58 -26.67
N SER A 33 2.89 0.20 -27.33
CA SER A 33 4.14 -0.34 -27.86
C SER A 33 4.98 -0.89 -26.72
N GLN A 34 5.53 -2.09 -26.90
CA GLN A 34 6.48 -2.67 -25.94
C GLN A 34 7.64 -1.69 -25.71
N TYR A 35 8.13 -1.67 -24.47
CA TYR A 35 9.20 -0.80 -24.02
C TYR A 35 8.89 0.71 -24.06
N ALA A 36 7.60 1.07 -24.14
CA ALA A 36 7.18 2.46 -24.03
C ALA A 36 7.45 3.01 -22.62
N GLN A 37 7.52 4.34 -22.55
CA GLN A 37 7.45 5.09 -21.30
C GLN A 37 6.08 5.76 -21.24
N VAL A 38 5.36 5.55 -20.14
CA VAL A 38 4.05 6.14 -19.92
C VAL A 38 4.15 7.11 -18.75
N THR A 39 3.77 8.36 -18.98
CA THR A 39 3.57 9.37 -17.95
C THR A 39 2.10 9.75 -17.89
N VAL A 40 1.52 9.64 -16.71
CA VAL A 40 0.17 10.13 -16.40
C VAL A 40 0.31 11.38 -15.56
N GLU A 41 -0.08 12.52 -16.13
CA GLU A 41 0.00 13.82 -15.47
C GLU A 41 -1.09 13.98 -14.40
N ALA A 42 -1.00 15.03 -13.60
CA ALA A 42 -1.86 15.28 -12.44
C ALA A 42 -3.40 15.29 -12.69
N GLU A 43 -3.81 15.35 -13.96
CA GLU A 43 -5.21 15.35 -14.39
C GLU A 43 -5.51 14.27 -15.43
N GLY A 44 -4.51 13.45 -15.74
CA GLY A 44 -4.64 12.34 -16.67
C GLY A 44 -5.22 11.13 -15.98
N ASP A 45 -6.14 10.46 -16.68
CA ASP A 45 -6.53 9.11 -16.34
C ASP A 45 -6.20 8.23 -17.55
N VAL A 46 -5.48 7.13 -17.35
CA VAL A 46 -5.16 6.19 -18.42
C VAL A 46 -5.77 4.85 -18.08
N THR A 47 -6.57 4.32 -19.00
CA THR A 47 -7.12 2.97 -18.88
C THR A 47 -6.66 2.11 -20.04
N ILE A 48 -6.07 0.96 -19.71
CA ILE A 48 -5.68 -0.10 -20.65
C ILE A 48 -6.50 -1.34 -20.30
N ASN A 49 -7.27 -1.85 -21.27
CA ASN A 49 -8.10 -3.04 -21.07
C ASN A 49 -7.70 -4.13 -22.05
N ASP A 50 -7.68 -5.37 -21.56
CA ASP A 50 -7.58 -6.61 -22.34
C ASP A 50 -6.37 -6.64 -23.31
N GLN A 51 -5.26 -6.00 -22.93
CA GLN A 51 -4.00 -6.16 -23.65
C GLN A 51 -3.26 -7.39 -23.13
N ALA A 52 -3.04 -8.36 -24.02
CA ALA A 52 -2.31 -9.59 -23.71
C ALA A 52 -0.85 -9.37 -23.28
N GLN A 53 -0.28 -8.19 -23.58
CA GLN A 53 1.06 -7.85 -23.12
C GLN A 53 1.10 -6.37 -22.77
N LEU A 54 1.53 -6.06 -21.54
CA LEU A 54 1.88 -4.71 -21.11
C LEU A 54 3.35 -4.73 -20.68
N ASP A 55 4.23 -4.33 -21.60
CA ASP A 55 5.68 -4.30 -21.39
C ASP A 55 6.16 -2.84 -21.47
N LEU A 56 6.48 -2.24 -20.32
CA LEU A 56 6.87 -0.84 -20.19
C LEU A 56 8.27 -0.71 -19.57
N VAL A 57 9.10 0.16 -20.14
CA VAL A 57 10.38 0.54 -19.50
C VAL A 57 10.13 1.44 -18.30
N ALA A 58 9.10 2.29 -18.35
CA ALA A 58 8.75 3.13 -17.21
C ALA A 58 7.26 3.49 -17.19
N LEU A 59 6.69 3.50 -15.98
CA LEU A 59 5.41 4.09 -15.68
C LEU A 59 5.59 5.17 -14.61
N THR A 60 5.28 6.42 -14.94
CA THR A 60 5.24 7.53 -13.99
C THR A 60 3.80 7.99 -13.84
N VAL A 61 3.28 8.01 -12.61
CA VAL A 61 1.95 8.56 -12.31
C VAL A 61 2.12 9.70 -11.33
N ASN A 62 1.88 10.92 -11.81
CA ASN A 62 2.03 12.13 -11.02
C ASN A 62 0.87 12.29 -10.03
N GLN A 63 1.06 13.14 -9.02
CA GLN A 63 0.03 13.40 -8.02
C GLN A 63 -1.27 13.90 -8.67
N GLY A 64 -2.37 13.19 -8.45
CA GLY A 64 -3.68 13.45 -9.06
C GLY A 64 -3.95 12.65 -10.33
N GLY A 65 -2.91 12.11 -10.97
CA GLY A 65 -3.03 11.21 -12.11
C GLY A 65 -3.40 9.79 -11.71
N GLN A 66 -4.01 9.06 -12.65
CA GLN A 66 -4.56 7.73 -12.39
C GLN A 66 -4.25 6.76 -13.54
N PHE A 67 -3.73 5.58 -13.22
CA PHE A 67 -3.46 4.51 -14.18
C PHE A 67 -4.24 3.26 -13.84
N TYR A 68 -4.92 2.70 -14.83
CA TYR A 68 -5.74 1.50 -14.73
C TYR A 68 -5.30 0.51 -15.80
N TYR A 69 -4.99 -0.70 -15.36
CA TYR A 69 -4.86 -1.85 -16.24
C TYR A 69 -5.83 -2.93 -15.79
N SER A 70 -6.61 -3.48 -16.71
CA SER A 70 -7.42 -4.67 -16.46
C SER A 70 -7.30 -5.65 -17.62
N THR A 71 -7.43 -6.94 -17.33
CA THR A 71 -7.39 -7.96 -18.39
C THR A 71 -8.26 -9.17 -18.06
N THR A 72 -8.92 -9.69 -19.08
CA THR A 72 -9.61 -10.98 -19.08
C THR A 72 -8.85 -12.06 -19.87
N ASP A 73 -7.71 -11.70 -20.47
CA ASP A 73 -6.89 -12.61 -21.27
C ASP A 73 -6.02 -13.50 -20.38
N GLN A 74 -6.24 -14.81 -20.44
CA GLN A 74 -5.50 -15.83 -19.67
C GLN A 74 -4.00 -15.91 -20.04
N SER A 75 -3.59 -15.28 -21.14
CA SER A 75 -2.21 -15.19 -21.59
C SER A 75 -1.58 -13.82 -21.32
N ALA A 76 -2.28 -12.95 -20.58
CA ALA A 76 -1.75 -11.64 -20.22
C ALA A 76 -0.44 -11.74 -19.46
N ASP A 77 0.53 -10.92 -19.86
CA ASP A 77 1.83 -10.76 -19.22
C ASP A 77 2.11 -9.26 -18.99
N ILE A 78 2.45 -8.90 -17.74
CA ILE A 78 2.71 -7.53 -17.34
C ILE A 78 4.17 -7.45 -16.88
N GLU A 79 4.98 -6.69 -17.60
CA GLU A 79 6.37 -6.39 -17.24
C GLU A 79 6.55 -4.86 -17.21
N ILE A 80 6.88 -4.30 -16.04
CA ILE A 80 7.16 -2.86 -15.91
C ILE A 80 8.48 -2.69 -15.17
N ASP A 81 9.51 -2.22 -15.87
CA ASP A 81 10.87 -2.13 -15.32
C ASP A 81 10.99 -1.12 -14.16
N THR A 82 10.32 0.01 -14.27
CA THR A 82 10.39 1.12 -13.30
C THR A 82 9.01 1.74 -13.10
N ILE A 83 8.62 1.93 -11.84
CA ILE A 83 7.39 2.62 -11.46
C ILE A 83 7.73 3.75 -10.50
N ILE A 84 7.31 4.97 -10.86
CA ILE A 84 7.31 6.13 -9.95
C ILE A 84 5.86 6.55 -9.75
N ASN A 85 5.29 6.23 -8.60
CA ASN A 85 3.90 6.52 -8.30
C ASN A 85 3.75 7.59 -7.22
N ASN A 86 3.15 8.72 -7.57
CA ASN A 86 2.67 9.75 -6.65
C ASN A 86 1.14 9.94 -6.74
N GLY A 87 0.46 9.20 -7.62
CA GLY A 87 -0.98 9.25 -7.85
C GLY A 87 -1.63 7.90 -7.50
N PHE A 88 -2.47 7.39 -8.40
CA PHE A 88 -3.18 6.13 -8.20
C PHE A 88 -2.86 5.12 -9.31
N ILE A 89 -2.56 3.88 -8.95
CA ILE A 89 -2.35 2.77 -9.89
C ILE A 89 -3.21 1.58 -9.49
N TYR A 90 -3.97 1.05 -10.45
CA TYR A 90 -4.75 -0.17 -10.27
C TYR A 90 -4.42 -1.20 -11.35
N PHE A 91 -4.01 -2.39 -10.90
CA PHE A 91 -3.87 -3.58 -11.74
C PHE A 91 -4.94 -4.59 -11.36
N ASP A 92 -5.85 -4.87 -12.29
CA ASP A 92 -6.89 -5.88 -12.13
C ASP A 92 -6.61 -7.09 -13.03
N THR A 93 -6.10 -8.14 -12.41
CA THR A 93 -5.90 -9.47 -13.01
C THR A 93 -6.81 -10.51 -12.34
N SER A 94 -7.86 -10.09 -11.63
CA SER A 94 -8.76 -11.00 -10.90
C SER A 94 -9.57 -11.93 -11.80
N ALA A 95 -9.77 -11.55 -13.06
CA ALA A 95 -10.49 -12.36 -14.05
C ALA A 95 -9.64 -13.52 -14.62
N VAL A 96 -8.32 -13.54 -14.35
CA VAL A 96 -7.36 -14.43 -15.04
C VAL A 96 -6.68 -15.42 -14.09
N LYS A 97 -6.49 -16.63 -14.64
CA LYS A 97 -5.96 -17.87 -14.08
C LYS A 97 -4.55 -17.82 -13.51
N SER A 98 -3.72 -17.02 -14.14
CA SER A 98 -2.28 -16.96 -13.92
C SER A 98 -1.82 -15.85 -14.85
N THR A 99 -1.50 -14.71 -14.27
CA THR A 99 -0.91 -13.60 -15.01
C THR A 99 0.35 -13.23 -14.26
N GLY A 100 1.48 -13.31 -14.96
CA GLY A 100 2.73 -12.81 -14.44
C GLY A 100 2.63 -11.30 -14.33
N VAL A 101 2.73 -10.78 -13.11
CA VAL A 101 2.96 -9.36 -12.89
C VAL A 101 4.38 -9.20 -12.40
N GLY A 102 5.30 -8.85 -13.30
CA GLY A 102 6.69 -8.56 -13.01
C GLY A 102 6.93 -7.06 -12.93
N ILE A 103 7.21 -6.55 -11.73
CA ILE A 103 7.63 -5.16 -11.54
C ILE A 103 9.10 -5.14 -11.16
N GLY A 104 9.88 -4.48 -12.01
CA GLY A 104 11.34 -4.41 -11.96
C GLY A 104 11.90 -3.62 -10.78
N ALA A 105 13.21 -3.38 -10.82
CA ALA A 105 14.04 -3.03 -9.66
C ALA A 105 13.79 -1.65 -9.04
N ASN A 106 12.96 -0.80 -9.63
CA ASN A 106 12.76 0.59 -9.20
C ASN A 106 11.27 0.91 -9.04
N PHE A 107 10.62 0.29 -8.07
CA PHE A 107 9.26 0.66 -7.68
C PHE A 107 9.30 1.63 -6.49
N GLU A 108 9.03 2.90 -6.76
CA GLU A 108 8.85 3.96 -5.77
C GLU A 108 7.36 4.31 -5.66
N ASN A 109 6.78 4.10 -4.48
CA ASN A 109 5.38 4.39 -4.22
C ASN A 109 5.19 5.42 -3.09
N ASN A 110 4.75 6.62 -3.46
CA ASN A 110 4.28 7.66 -2.54
C ASN A 110 2.77 7.91 -2.65
N GLY A 111 2.11 7.27 -3.62
CA GLY A 111 0.67 7.35 -3.86
C GLY A 111 -0.05 6.11 -3.36
N GLU A 112 -1.04 5.66 -4.11
CA GLU A 112 -1.79 4.42 -3.86
C GLU A 112 -1.60 3.45 -5.03
N VAL A 113 -1.28 2.20 -4.70
CA VAL A 113 -1.23 1.10 -5.68
C VAL A 113 -2.05 -0.07 -5.18
N VAL A 114 -2.92 -0.59 -6.04
CA VAL A 114 -3.76 -1.74 -5.75
C VAL A 114 -3.54 -2.81 -6.81
N PHE A 115 -3.13 -3.99 -6.36
CA PHE A 115 -3.06 -5.21 -7.16
C PHE A 115 -4.23 -6.10 -6.77
N ASN A 116 -5.23 -6.20 -7.66
CA ASN A 116 -6.37 -7.09 -7.52
C ASN A 116 -6.18 -8.32 -8.40
N GLY A 117 -5.72 -9.40 -7.80
CA GLY A 117 -5.30 -10.62 -8.49
C GLY A 117 -4.25 -11.37 -7.70
N TYR A 118 -3.51 -12.24 -8.37
CA TYR A 118 -2.52 -13.13 -7.75
C TYR A 118 -1.31 -13.36 -8.67
N ASP A 119 -0.31 -14.10 -8.18
CA ASP A 119 0.96 -14.35 -8.88
C ASP A 119 1.71 -13.08 -9.29
N THR A 120 1.82 -12.17 -8.34
CA THR A 120 2.54 -10.89 -8.49
C THR A 120 3.95 -11.01 -7.94
N ALA A 121 4.94 -10.47 -8.66
CA ALA A 121 6.34 -10.43 -8.28
C ALA A 121 6.88 -9.00 -8.41
N ILE A 122 7.34 -8.44 -7.30
CA ILE A 122 7.72 -7.03 -7.19
C ILE A 122 9.09 -6.92 -6.53
N THR A 123 9.97 -6.11 -7.11
CA THR A 123 11.16 -5.59 -6.41
C THR A 123 10.89 -4.16 -5.96
N LEU A 124 10.66 -3.96 -4.66
CA LEU A 124 10.33 -2.65 -4.10
C LEU A 124 11.61 -1.82 -3.93
N GLY A 125 11.55 -0.55 -4.35
CA GLY A 125 12.55 0.46 -3.99
C GLY A 125 12.16 1.14 -2.67
N SER A 126 11.01 1.81 -2.66
CA SER A 126 10.45 2.42 -1.44
C SER A 126 8.93 2.50 -1.48
N ASN A 127 8.31 2.42 -0.31
CA ASN A 127 6.87 2.65 -0.12
C ASN A 127 6.65 3.62 1.04
N THR A 128 6.23 4.85 0.74
CA THR A 128 5.74 5.83 1.72
C THR A 128 4.21 6.02 1.64
N GLY A 129 3.60 5.53 0.56
CA GLY A 129 2.15 5.58 0.31
C GLY A 129 1.42 4.32 0.79
N SER A 130 0.45 3.87 0.00
CA SER A 130 -0.37 2.67 0.25
C SER A 130 -0.17 1.63 -0.86
N LEU A 131 0.06 0.37 -0.46
CA LEU A 131 0.24 -0.76 -1.36
C LEU A 131 -0.69 -1.91 -0.95
N THR A 132 -1.70 -2.18 -1.76
CA THR A 132 -2.74 -3.18 -1.46
C THR A 132 -2.60 -4.37 -2.39
N PHE A 133 -2.59 -5.57 -1.82
CA PHE A 133 -2.63 -6.84 -2.54
C PHE A 133 -3.88 -7.61 -2.17
N TRP A 134 -4.72 -7.88 -3.16
CA TRP A 134 -6.03 -8.49 -2.98
C TRP A 134 -6.16 -9.76 -3.80
N GLY A 135 -6.07 -10.92 -3.12
CA GLY A 135 -5.97 -12.24 -3.75
C GLY A 135 -7.30 -12.93 -4.04
N ASN A 136 -8.44 -12.37 -3.61
CA ASN A 136 -9.78 -12.93 -3.84
C ASN A 136 -9.96 -14.41 -3.44
N ASN A 137 -9.23 -14.89 -2.43
CA ASN A 137 -9.20 -16.30 -2.01
C ASN A 137 -8.75 -17.28 -3.11
N GLN A 138 -8.02 -16.82 -4.12
CA GLN A 138 -7.46 -17.68 -5.17
C GLN A 138 -6.10 -18.23 -4.76
N ALA A 139 -5.78 -19.43 -5.27
CA ALA A 139 -4.47 -20.03 -5.05
C ALA A 139 -3.44 -19.30 -5.91
N GLY A 140 -2.54 -18.58 -5.26
CA GLY A 140 -1.43 -17.88 -5.90
C GLY A 140 -0.53 -17.24 -4.84
N THR A 141 0.66 -16.85 -5.25
CA THR A 141 1.66 -16.29 -4.34
C THR A 141 2.04 -14.88 -4.74
N LEU A 142 2.16 -14.00 -3.75
CA LEU A 142 2.79 -12.70 -3.93
C LEU A 142 4.25 -12.79 -3.50
N SER A 143 5.17 -12.37 -4.36
CA SER A 143 6.57 -12.19 -4.02
C SER A 143 6.91 -10.71 -4.00
N LEU A 144 7.41 -10.23 -2.88
CA LEU A 144 7.94 -8.89 -2.68
C LEU A 144 9.40 -9.03 -2.27
N ALA A 145 10.29 -8.26 -2.88
CA ALA A 145 11.71 -8.28 -2.55
C ALA A 145 12.24 -6.86 -2.34
N GLN A 146 13.12 -6.70 -1.36
CA GLN A 146 13.82 -5.45 -1.04
C GLN A 146 12.87 -4.31 -0.64
N GLY A 147 13.48 -3.13 -0.45
CA GLY A 147 12.76 -1.87 -0.34
C GLY A 147 12.40 -1.49 1.07
N VAL A 148 12.38 -0.17 1.29
CA VAL A 148 12.05 0.44 2.58
C VAL A 148 10.57 0.78 2.60
N ASN A 149 9.82 0.16 3.52
CA ASN A 149 8.42 0.48 3.77
C ASN A 149 8.27 1.39 5.00
N THR A 150 7.85 2.64 4.78
CA THR A 150 7.42 3.57 5.83
C THR A 150 5.92 3.91 5.73
N GLY A 151 5.27 3.50 4.65
CA GLY A 151 3.83 3.61 4.42
C GLY A 151 3.06 2.37 4.86
N ASN A 152 1.97 2.08 4.15
CA ASN A 152 1.08 0.95 4.39
C ASN A 152 1.27 -0.13 3.34
N ILE A 153 1.32 -1.39 3.77
CA ILE A 153 1.19 -2.56 2.91
C ILE A 153 0.05 -3.40 3.44
N CYS A 154 -0.90 -3.79 2.60
CA CYS A 154 -2.03 -4.59 3.04
C CYS A 154 -2.16 -5.85 2.20
N PHE A 155 -2.26 -6.99 2.89
CA PHE A 155 -2.42 -8.31 2.31
C PHE A 155 -3.81 -8.83 2.64
N TYR A 156 -4.66 -8.97 1.62
CA TYR A 156 -6.02 -9.49 1.72
C TYR A 156 -6.14 -10.81 0.98
N GLN A 157 -6.42 -11.89 1.71
CA GLN A 157 -6.68 -13.21 1.14
C GLN A 157 -5.54 -13.71 0.23
N THR A 158 -4.30 -13.50 0.66
CA THR A 158 -3.08 -13.83 -0.08
C THR A 158 -2.10 -14.63 0.78
N ILE A 159 -1.21 -15.35 0.09
CA ILE A 159 0.05 -15.84 0.64
C ILE A 159 1.16 -14.97 0.08
N SER A 160 1.90 -14.25 0.92
CA SER A 160 2.96 -13.33 0.51
C SER A 160 4.32 -13.74 1.07
N PHE A 161 5.35 -13.57 0.26
CA PHE A 161 6.75 -13.75 0.61
C PHE A 161 7.48 -12.42 0.43
N TYR A 162 7.96 -11.84 1.52
CA TYR A 162 8.67 -10.57 1.55
C TYR A 162 10.14 -10.80 1.94
N GLN A 163 11.04 -10.72 0.95
CA GLN A 163 12.48 -10.90 1.14
C GLN A 163 13.20 -9.59 1.42
N ASN A 164 14.10 -9.60 2.40
CA ASN A 164 14.86 -8.44 2.86
C ASN A 164 13.98 -7.21 3.16
N PRO A 165 12.86 -7.35 3.89
CA PRO A 165 12.01 -6.20 4.20
C PRO A 165 12.73 -5.23 5.14
N ASP A 166 12.47 -3.95 4.95
CA ASP A 166 13.08 -2.85 5.68
C ASP A 166 11.99 -1.83 6.07
N GLY A 167 12.21 -1.12 7.18
CA GLY A 167 11.42 0.05 7.57
C GLY A 167 10.36 -0.21 8.64
N SER A 168 9.80 0.89 9.13
CA SER A 168 8.91 0.94 10.29
C SER A 168 7.45 1.19 9.91
N GLY A 169 7.07 0.89 8.66
CA GLY A 169 5.73 1.10 8.15
C GLY A 169 4.68 0.22 8.82
N CYS A 170 3.50 0.17 8.23
CA CYS A 170 2.40 -0.64 8.73
C CYS A 170 2.04 -1.76 7.74
N ILE A 171 1.72 -2.93 8.28
CA ILE A 171 1.31 -4.11 7.54
C ILE A 171 -0.07 -4.54 8.04
N ALA A 172 -1.09 -4.52 7.18
CA ALA A 172 -2.41 -5.06 7.51
C ALA A 172 -2.60 -6.45 6.90
N LEU A 173 -3.18 -7.37 7.68
CA LEU A 173 -3.41 -8.76 7.30
C LEU A 173 -4.89 -9.10 7.46
N ASN A 174 -5.55 -9.46 6.37
CA ASN A 174 -6.92 -9.93 6.38
C ASN A 174 -7.03 -11.29 5.69
N GLN A 175 -7.20 -12.35 6.49
CA GLN A 175 -7.19 -13.72 5.99
C GLN A 175 -5.95 -14.04 5.16
N ALA A 176 -4.80 -13.48 5.56
CA ALA A 176 -3.57 -13.52 4.78
C ALA A 176 -2.43 -14.13 5.58
N GLN A 177 -1.48 -14.74 4.88
CA GLN A 177 -0.24 -15.25 5.47
C GLN A 177 0.93 -14.51 4.85
N ALA A 178 1.66 -13.76 5.67
CA ALA A 178 2.81 -12.99 5.23
C ALA A 178 4.10 -13.59 5.81
N PHE A 179 4.99 -14.02 4.94
CA PHE A 179 6.27 -14.62 5.25
C PHE A 179 7.40 -13.63 4.98
N HIS A 180 8.17 -13.28 6.01
CA HIS A 180 9.25 -12.31 5.92
C HIS A 180 10.58 -13.04 6.06
N ASP A 181 11.45 -12.90 5.08
CA ASP A 181 12.75 -13.55 5.04
C ASP A 181 13.87 -12.51 5.15
N ALA A 182 14.83 -12.73 6.05
CA ALA A 182 15.95 -11.85 6.33
C ALA A 182 15.57 -10.36 6.52
N PRO A 183 14.64 -10.03 7.45
CA PRO A 183 14.29 -8.64 7.75
C PRO A 183 15.51 -7.83 8.17
N GLN A 184 15.59 -6.60 7.67
CA GLN A 184 16.68 -5.67 8.00
C GLN A 184 16.56 -5.17 9.44
N SER A 185 17.65 -4.66 10.01
CA SER A 185 17.72 -4.24 11.43
C SER A 185 16.69 -3.18 11.87
N ASN A 186 16.16 -2.41 10.93
CA ASN A 186 15.15 -1.37 11.13
C ASN A 186 13.73 -1.83 10.69
N PHE A 187 13.55 -3.12 10.39
CA PHE A 187 12.24 -3.70 10.14
C PHE A 187 11.51 -3.92 11.46
N ASN A 188 10.74 -2.91 11.85
CA ASN A 188 9.94 -2.89 13.09
C ASN A 188 8.50 -2.43 12.80
N PRO A 189 7.76 -3.15 11.92
CA PRO A 189 6.44 -2.72 11.50
C PRO A 189 5.41 -2.74 12.63
N THR A 190 4.36 -1.96 12.42
CA THR A 190 3.06 -2.21 13.07
C THR A 190 2.28 -3.21 12.24
N VAL A 191 1.89 -4.34 12.81
CA VAL A 191 1.14 -5.40 12.15
C VAL A 191 -0.30 -5.38 12.66
N VAL A 192 -1.26 -5.21 11.76
CA VAL A 192 -2.70 -5.14 12.07
C VAL A 192 -3.40 -6.40 11.58
N PHE A 193 -4.05 -7.11 12.50
CA PHE A 193 -4.88 -8.27 12.18
C PHE A 193 -6.34 -7.82 11.98
N GLU A 194 -6.79 -7.72 10.72
CA GLU A 194 -8.14 -7.25 10.36
C GLU A 194 -9.12 -8.40 10.09
N GLY A 195 -8.59 -9.58 9.80
CA GLY A 195 -9.37 -10.78 9.48
C GLY A 195 -9.74 -11.60 10.70
N PHE A 196 -10.24 -12.81 10.44
CA PHE A 196 -10.53 -13.79 11.48
C PHE A 196 -9.43 -14.86 11.64
N SER A 197 -8.45 -14.88 10.73
CA SER A 197 -7.36 -15.87 10.70
C SER A 197 -6.24 -15.39 9.77
N SER A 198 -5.26 -14.67 10.30
CA SER A 198 -4.09 -14.18 9.57
C SER A 198 -2.78 -14.64 10.26
N ALA A 199 -1.70 -14.72 9.49
CA ALA A 199 -0.40 -15.14 10.01
C ALA A 199 0.71 -14.16 9.64
N PHE A 200 1.49 -13.74 10.64
CA PHE A 200 2.72 -12.97 10.47
C PHE A 200 3.92 -13.87 10.78
N ASN A 201 4.72 -14.20 9.78
CA ASN A 201 5.79 -15.19 9.88
C ASN A 201 7.14 -14.54 9.59
N ILE A 202 8.14 -14.80 10.44
CA ILE A 202 9.55 -14.47 10.23
C ILE A 202 10.30 -15.78 9.96
N LEU A 203 10.75 -15.97 8.72
CA LEU A 203 11.35 -17.22 8.24
C LEU A 203 12.84 -17.34 8.60
N SER A 204 13.55 -16.22 8.62
CA SER A 204 14.96 -16.12 9.00
C SER A 204 15.26 -14.72 9.52
N GLY A 205 16.39 -14.56 10.22
CA GLY A 205 16.79 -13.29 10.84
C GLY A 205 15.84 -12.85 11.96
N GLY A 206 15.77 -11.53 12.20
CA GLY A 206 14.91 -10.94 13.21
C GLY A 206 15.44 -11.09 14.65
N GLU A 207 16.75 -11.35 14.82
CA GLU A 207 17.36 -11.34 16.15
C GLU A 207 17.19 -9.97 16.81
N ASP A 208 16.72 -9.96 18.06
CA ASP A 208 16.43 -8.74 18.81
C ASP A 208 15.38 -7.82 18.17
N ALA A 209 14.58 -8.36 17.23
CA ALA A 209 13.50 -7.61 16.60
C ALA A 209 12.36 -7.30 17.58
N SER A 210 11.67 -6.18 17.28
CA SER A 210 10.50 -5.72 18.02
C SER A 210 9.37 -5.40 17.06
N TYR A 211 8.24 -6.06 17.23
CA TYR A 211 7.04 -5.88 16.41
C TYR A 211 5.90 -5.35 17.25
N THR A 212 5.11 -4.42 16.71
CA THR A 212 3.85 -3.98 17.35
C THR A 212 2.70 -4.70 16.69
N LEU A 213 1.92 -5.46 17.46
CA LEU A 213 0.78 -6.21 16.97
C LEU A 213 -0.50 -5.56 17.44
N VAL A 214 -1.40 -5.31 16.51
CA VAL A 214 -2.71 -4.69 16.72
C VAL A 214 -3.78 -5.73 16.44
N GLN A 215 -4.74 -5.86 17.35
CA GLN A 215 -5.84 -6.85 17.24
C GLN A 215 -5.41 -8.32 17.21
N PHE A 216 -4.24 -8.67 17.77
CA PHE A 216 -3.77 -10.06 17.83
C PHE A 216 -4.66 -10.95 18.71
N GLY A 217 -5.22 -12.03 18.16
CA GLY A 217 -5.91 -13.05 18.94
C GLY A 217 -6.78 -13.99 18.12
N GLY A 218 -7.59 -14.81 18.78
CA GLY A 218 -8.47 -15.75 18.09
C GLY A 218 -7.68 -16.80 17.31
N ALA A 219 -7.82 -16.81 15.98
CA ALA A 219 -7.09 -17.73 15.09
C ALA A 219 -5.87 -17.08 14.43
N ASP A 220 -5.52 -15.85 14.79
CA ASP A 220 -4.31 -15.20 14.31
C ASP A 220 -3.05 -15.81 14.93
N SER A 221 -1.96 -15.78 14.18
CA SER A 221 -0.69 -16.36 14.62
C SER A 221 0.52 -15.51 14.29
N VAL A 222 1.54 -15.66 15.12
CA VAL A 222 2.88 -15.12 14.85
C VAL A 222 3.88 -16.27 14.89
N THR A 223 4.70 -16.39 13.86
CA THR A 223 5.74 -17.41 13.77
C THR A 223 7.11 -16.75 13.68
N VAL A 224 8.08 -17.28 14.41
CA VAL A 224 9.50 -16.89 14.31
C VAL A 224 10.37 -18.14 14.18
N ILE A 225 11.59 -17.99 13.69
CA ILE A 225 12.57 -19.08 13.64
C ILE A 225 12.90 -19.60 15.06
N ASP A 226 13.05 -20.92 15.20
CA ASP A 226 13.51 -21.54 16.44
C ASP A 226 15.05 -21.44 16.53
N GLY A 227 15.53 -20.35 17.14
CA GLY A 227 16.94 -20.12 17.47
C GLY A 227 17.38 -20.79 18.77
N GLY A 228 16.75 -21.89 19.16
CA GLY A 228 16.94 -22.52 20.46
C GLY A 228 15.99 -21.93 21.50
N PHE A 229 14.69 -22.08 21.25
CA PHE A 229 13.61 -21.58 22.07
C PHE A 229 13.69 -22.13 23.49
N THR A 230 13.69 -21.22 24.48
CA THR A 230 13.80 -21.56 25.90
C THR A 230 12.54 -21.24 26.69
N GLY A 231 11.64 -20.42 26.13
CA GLY A 231 10.39 -20.05 26.75
C GLY A 231 9.89 -18.68 26.30
N HIS A 232 8.84 -18.20 26.96
CA HIS A 232 8.27 -16.89 26.72
C HIS A 232 7.82 -16.26 28.04
N THR A 233 7.72 -14.93 28.07
CA THR A 233 7.16 -14.16 29.18
C THR A 233 6.22 -13.11 28.65
N TYR A 234 5.20 -12.73 29.44
CA TYR A 234 4.32 -11.61 29.13
C TYR A 234 4.30 -10.65 30.31
N ASP A 235 4.65 -9.38 30.07
CA ASP A 235 4.48 -8.29 31.02
C ASP A 235 3.06 -7.69 30.84
N PRO A 236 2.12 -7.94 31.76
CA PRO A 236 0.76 -7.42 31.64
C PRO A 236 0.65 -5.91 31.84
N THR A 237 1.69 -5.26 32.38
CA THR A 237 1.73 -3.81 32.60
C THR A 237 2.19 -3.09 31.34
N ALA A 238 3.24 -3.59 30.70
CA ALA A 238 3.77 -3.02 29.46
C ALA A 238 3.04 -3.52 28.22
N GLY A 239 2.36 -4.66 28.30
CA GLY A 239 1.72 -5.32 27.16
C GLY A 239 2.71 -6.00 26.21
N ILE A 240 3.84 -6.45 26.75
CA ILE A 240 4.96 -6.97 25.98
C ILE A 240 5.08 -8.49 26.19
N LEU A 241 4.98 -9.25 25.11
CA LEU A 241 5.31 -10.67 25.03
C LEU A 241 6.75 -10.81 24.53
N THR A 242 7.60 -11.45 25.32
CA THR A 242 9.01 -11.69 24.98
C THR A 242 9.23 -13.17 24.70
N ILE A 243 9.83 -13.46 23.57
CA ILE A 243 10.21 -14.79 23.10
C ILE A 243 11.69 -14.97 23.38
N LEU A 244 12.04 -15.95 24.21
CA LEU A 244 13.40 -16.19 24.66
C LEU A 244 14.06 -17.25 23.80
N GLN A 245 15.06 -16.84 23.02
CA GLN A 245 15.88 -17.71 22.17
C GLN A 245 17.28 -17.86 22.78
N THR A 246 18.09 -18.78 22.26
CA THR A 246 19.47 -18.92 22.72
C THR A 246 20.33 -17.80 22.16
N GLY A 247 20.63 -16.79 22.99
CA GLY A 247 21.55 -15.70 22.65
C GLY A 247 20.89 -14.40 22.18
N TYR A 248 19.57 -14.38 21.99
CA TYR A 248 18.80 -13.20 21.60
C TYR A 248 17.34 -13.35 22.06
N GLN A 249 16.53 -12.30 21.87
CA GLN A 249 15.09 -12.36 22.11
C GLN A 249 14.29 -11.76 20.95
N VAL A 250 13.02 -12.10 20.84
CA VAL A 250 12.08 -11.38 19.96
C VAL A 250 10.98 -10.78 20.82
N THR A 251 10.63 -9.52 20.57
CA THR A 251 9.65 -8.80 21.38
C THR A 251 8.40 -8.47 20.57
N LEU A 252 7.25 -8.85 21.10
CA LEU A 252 5.94 -8.56 20.53
C LEU A 252 5.19 -7.62 21.48
N ASN A 253 5.00 -6.36 21.10
CA ASN A 253 4.09 -5.47 21.80
C ASN A 253 2.67 -5.80 21.34
N ILE A 254 1.91 -6.53 22.16
CA ILE A 254 0.54 -6.98 21.87
C ILE A 254 -0.52 -6.15 22.60
N GLY A 255 -0.09 -5.27 23.50
CA GLY A 255 -0.95 -4.50 24.38
C GLY A 255 -1.30 -5.26 25.67
N THR A 256 -2.16 -4.67 26.48
CA THR A 256 -2.51 -5.15 27.83
C THR A 256 -3.73 -6.07 27.83
N GLY A 257 -4.04 -6.70 28.98
CA GLY A 257 -5.28 -7.45 29.18
C GLY A 257 -5.28 -8.88 28.65
N TYR A 258 -4.19 -9.36 28.05
CA TYR A 258 -4.04 -10.76 27.69
C TYR A 258 -3.85 -11.61 28.95
N SER A 259 -4.52 -12.76 28.99
CA SER A 259 -4.32 -13.74 30.06
C SER A 259 -3.13 -14.66 29.73
N PRO A 260 -2.06 -14.70 30.55
CA PRO A 260 -0.86 -15.51 30.24
C PRO A 260 -1.16 -16.98 29.96
N GLY A 261 -2.13 -17.58 30.67
CA GLY A 261 -2.52 -18.98 30.49
C GLY A 261 -3.27 -19.30 29.18
N LEU A 262 -3.60 -18.28 28.38
CA LEU A 262 -4.24 -18.43 27.06
C LEU A 262 -3.27 -18.14 25.91
N ILE A 263 -2.05 -17.70 26.21
CA ILE A 263 -0.96 -17.61 25.24
C ILE A 263 -0.46 -19.04 25.02
N SER A 264 -0.64 -19.55 23.81
CA SER A 264 -0.21 -20.88 23.41
C SER A 264 1.01 -20.77 22.52
N VAL A 265 1.97 -21.68 22.73
CA VAL A 265 3.19 -21.77 21.94
C VAL A 265 3.38 -23.18 21.45
N THR A 266 3.64 -23.34 20.16
CA THR A 266 4.00 -24.61 19.54
C THR A 266 5.35 -24.46 18.86
N THR A 267 6.21 -25.47 19.00
CA THR A 267 7.46 -25.57 18.24
C THR A 267 7.49 -26.90 17.49
N ASP A 268 7.96 -26.86 16.25
CA ASP A 268 8.27 -28.06 15.44
C ASP A 268 9.80 -28.32 15.36
N GLY A 269 10.60 -27.53 16.07
CA GLY A 269 12.06 -27.55 16.07
C GLY A 269 12.71 -26.72 14.96
N ALA A 270 11.94 -26.19 14.00
CA ALA A 270 12.40 -25.22 13.01
C ALA A 270 11.81 -23.83 13.28
N TYR A 271 10.57 -23.79 13.76
CA TYR A 271 9.81 -22.58 14.02
C TYR A 271 9.11 -22.64 15.37
N VAL A 272 8.85 -21.45 15.93
CA VAL A 272 8.04 -21.24 17.12
C VAL A 272 6.83 -20.40 16.72
N THR A 273 5.63 -20.96 16.89
CA THR A 273 4.36 -20.28 16.57
C THR A 273 3.61 -19.94 17.85
N PHE A 274 3.12 -18.71 17.90
CA PHE A 274 2.38 -18.12 19.00
C PHE A 274 0.93 -17.86 18.60
N PHE A 275 0.02 -18.19 19.51
CA PHE A 275 -1.41 -17.95 19.39
C PHE A 275 -1.94 -17.37 20.70
N TYR A 276 -3.05 -16.65 20.64
CA TYR A 276 -3.86 -16.34 21.81
C TYR A 276 -5.24 -16.98 21.66
N GLY A 277 -5.49 -18.05 22.43
CA GLY A 277 -6.65 -18.94 22.25
C GLY A 277 -8.01 -18.37 22.67
N ALA A 278 -8.15 -17.04 22.75
CA ALA A 278 -9.39 -16.35 23.08
C ALA A 278 -9.57 -15.09 22.22
N ALA A 279 -10.74 -14.48 22.33
CA ALA A 279 -11.01 -13.20 21.67
C ALA A 279 -10.07 -12.10 22.16
N VAL A 280 -9.77 -11.15 21.27
CA VAL A 280 -8.91 -9.99 21.55
C VAL A 280 -9.41 -9.25 22.81
N PRO A 281 -8.57 -9.07 23.84
CA PRO A 281 -8.98 -8.40 25.07
C PRO A 281 -9.09 -6.88 24.86
N ALA A 282 -9.90 -6.21 25.68
CA ALA A 282 -10.14 -4.76 25.56
C ALA A 282 -8.88 -3.88 25.75
N GLY A 283 -7.82 -4.42 26.36
CA GLY A 283 -6.55 -3.73 26.56
C GLY A 283 -5.53 -3.92 25.44
N ALA A 284 -5.85 -4.72 24.42
CA ALA A 284 -4.98 -4.95 23.27
C ALA A 284 -4.71 -3.64 22.52
N ASN A 285 -3.62 -3.61 21.74
CA ASN A 285 -3.37 -2.48 20.87
C ASN A 285 -4.50 -2.34 19.84
N THR A 286 -4.97 -1.10 19.64
CA THR A 286 -6.04 -0.73 18.70
C THR A 286 -5.54 0.31 17.70
N GLY A 287 -6.20 0.43 16.55
CA GLY A 287 -5.86 1.40 15.51
C GLY A 287 -5.01 0.78 14.42
N GLY A 288 -3.93 1.46 14.01
CA GLY A 288 -3.05 0.98 12.94
C GLY A 288 -3.50 1.40 11.54
N CYS A 289 -2.94 0.74 10.54
CA CYS A 289 -3.31 0.91 9.13
C CYS A 289 -4.46 0.00 8.74
N THR A 290 -5.17 0.44 7.72
CA THR A 290 -6.11 -0.33 6.92
C THR A 290 -5.94 0.14 5.49
N CYS A 291 -6.12 -0.74 4.51
CA CYS A 291 -6.23 -0.32 3.13
C CYS A 291 -7.66 -0.58 2.65
N VAL A 292 -8.19 0.38 1.91
CA VAL A 292 -9.47 0.19 1.23
C VAL A 292 -9.16 -0.47 -0.11
N LEU A 293 -9.95 -1.49 -0.49
CA LEU A 293 -9.97 -1.89 -1.89
C LEU A 293 -10.68 -0.78 -2.67
N ASP A 294 -9.90 0.20 -3.13
CA ASP A 294 -10.43 1.20 -4.02
C ASP A 294 -10.39 0.69 -5.46
N THR A 295 -11.52 0.14 -5.92
CA THR A 295 -11.70 -0.22 -7.33
C THR A 295 -12.27 0.95 -8.15
N SER A 296 -12.47 2.10 -7.51
CA SER A 296 -13.08 3.28 -8.12
C SER A 296 -12.10 4.45 -8.12
N PRO A 297 -11.96 5.20 -9.22
CA PRO A 297 -11.25 6.47 -9.16
C PRO A 297 -11.87 7.38 -8.07
N PRO A 298 -11.08 8.11 -7.27
CA PRO A 298 -11.56 9.32 -6.61
C PRO A 298 -12.35 10.16 -7.62
N PRO A 299 -13.57 10.61 -7.29
CA PRO A 299 -14.37 11.40 -8.22
C PRO A 299 -13.59 12.66 -8.62
N ASP A 300 -13.56 12.95 -9.91
CA ASP A 300 -13.00 14.20 -10.45
C ASP A 300 -13.58 15.39 -9.65
N LEU A 301 -12.73 16.01 -8.82
CA LEU A 301 -13.09 17.09 -7.90
C LEU A 301 -13.65 18.32 -8.64
N ARG A 302 -13.59 18.35 -9.98
CA ARG A 302 -14.15 19.41 -10.83
C ARG A 302 -15.67 19.36 -10.99
N LYS A 303 -16.31 18.19 -10.86
CA LYS A 303 -17.79 18.11 -10.99
C LYS A 303 -18.55 18.70 -9.80
N GLY A 304 -17.85 19.20 -8.78
CA GLY A 304 -18.44 19.78 -7.58
C GLY A 304 -18.80 21.27 -7.63
N ASN A 305 -18.49 22.02 -8.71
CA ASN A 305 -18.75 23.47 -8.72
C ASN A 305 -19.40 24.06 -9.98
N ASP A 306 -19.77 23.25 -10.97
CA ASP A 306 -20.68 23.68 -12.05
C ASP A 306 -22.14 23.60 -11.59
N ASN A 307 -22.45 24.24 -10.46
CA ASN A 307 -23.83 24.60 -10.15
C ASN A 307 -24.16 25.77 -11.08
N GLY A 308 -24.82 25.42 -12.18
CA GLY A 308 -25.10 26.31 -13.31
C GLY A 308 -25.61 27.68 -12.90
N ASN A 309 -24.89 28.70 -13.33
CA ASN A 309 -25.50 29.99 -13.61
C ASN A 309 -25.11 30.36 -15.04
N GLY A 310 -25.74 29.66 -15.98
CA GLY A 310 -25.68 29.98 -17.39
C GLY A 310 -26.36 31.32 -17.64
N ASP A 311 -25.58 32.23 -18.22
CA ASP A 311 -25.97 33.54 -18.70
C ASP A 311 -27.14 33.53 -19.69
N GLY A 312 -27.98 34.57 -19.60
CA GLY A 312 -28.10 35.47 -20.75
C GLY A 312 -29.46 35.62 -21.44
N LYS A 313 -29.88 36.90 -21.48
CA LYS A 313 -30.62 37.61 -22.54
C LYS A 313 -32.16 37.73 -22.42
N ASN A 314 -32.52 38.85 -21.80
CA ASN A 314 -33.62 39.75 -22.20
C ASN A 314 -33.68 39.92 -23.73
N PRO A 315 -34.88 39.85 -24.34
CA PRO A 315 -35.47 41.11 -24.81
C PRO A 315 -37.01 41.20 -24.63
N GLY A 316 -37.48 42.40 -24.29
CA GLY A 316 -38.61 43.01 -25.00
C GLY A 316 -40.03 42.63 -24.57
N ASN A 317 -40.55 43.36 -23.58
CA ASN A 317 -41.78 44.16 -23.65
C ASN A 317 -42.97 43.63 -24.51
N ASN A 318 -44.07 43.19 -23.86
CA ASN A 318 -45.40 43.77 -24.10
C ASN A 318 -46.49 43.31 -23.10
N ASN A 319 -47.31 44.30 -22.74
CA ASN A 319 -48.54 44.26 -21.93
C ASN A 319 -49.55 43.18 -22.34
N ASN A 320 -50.24 42.57 -21.37
CA ASN A 320 -51.65 42.85 -21.02
C ASN A 320 -52.22 41.71 -20.15
N GLY A 321 -53.04 42.04 -19.14
CA GLY A 321 -54.09 41.14 -18.68
C GLY A 321 -54.28 40.99 -17.18
N ASN A 322 -55.15 41.85 -16.64
CA ASN A 322 -55.94 41.71 -15.41
C ASN A 322 -56.21 40.26 -14.92
N GLY A 323 -56.21 40.07 -13.59
CA GLY A 323 -56.96 38.95 -13.00
C GLY A 323 -56.73 38.65 -11.51
N HIS A 324 -57.34 39.45 -10.64
CA HIS A 324 -58.01 39.05 -9.38
C HIS A 324 -57.36 37.98 -8.45
N SER A 325 -56.94 38.42 -7.26
CA SER A 325 -57.08 37.68 -5.99
C SER A 325 -58.57 37.43 -5.67
N PRO A 326 -58.97 36.36 -4.94
CA PRO A 326 -58.82 36.38 -3.47
C PRO A 326 -58.65 35.00 -2.76
N GLY A 327 -57.95 35.03 -1.61
CA GLY A 327 -58.52 34.59 -0.31
C GLY A 327 -58.38 33.14 0.16
N GLY A 328 -58.06 32.99 1.47
CA GLY A 328 -58.33 31.83 2.33
C GLY A 328 -57.09 30.97 2.63
N ASN A 329 -56.38 31.04 3.76
CA ASN A 329 -56.69 31.11 5.20
C ASN A 329 -57.09 29.76 5.82
N ASN A 330 -56.21 29.22 6.68
CA ASN A 330 -56.40 28.41 7.93
C ASN A 330 -55.26 27.39 8.08
N ASN A 331 -54.39 27.52 9.09
CA ASN A 331 -54.55 27.11 10.50
C ASN A 331 -54.61 25.59 10.67
N ASP A 332 -53.53 24.98 11.18
CA ASP A 332 -53.43 24.41 12.53
C ASP A 332 -52.01 23.81 12.69
N ASN A 333 -51.21 23.92 13.75
CA ASN A 333 -51.34 24.10 15.21
C ASN A 333 -50.72 22.86 15.91
N GLY A 334 -49.82 23.11 16.87
CA GLY A 334 -49.32 22.11 17.83
C GLY A 334 -47.79 22.06 17.94
N ASN A 335 -47.16 22.83 18.84
CA ASN A 335 -46.81 22.47 20.23
C ASN A 335 -45.83 21.27 20.34
N LYS A 336 -44.76 21.24 21.13
CA LYS A 336 -44.31 22.03 22.30
C LYS A 336 -42.94 21.50 22.77
N ASN A 337 -42.14 22.38 23.39
CA ASN A 337 -41.25 22.16 24.55
C ASN A 337 -40.01 21.25 24.37
N ASN A 338 -38.82 21.45 24.96
CA ASN A 338 -38.27 22.31 26.02
C ASN A 338 -36.75 22.41 25.73
N ASN A 339 -36.11 23.59 25.74
CA ASN A 339 -35.60 24.32 26.91
C ASN A 339 -34.45 23.60 27.67
N GLY A 340 -33.25 24.18 27.63
CA GLY A 340 -32.07 23.69 28.35
C GLY A 340 -30.80 24.50 28.10
N ASN A 341 -30.85 25.80 28.37
CA ASN A 341 -29.71 26.73 28.40
C ASN A 341 -28.93 26.59 29.71
N GLY A 342 -27.59 26.67 29.68
CA GLY A 342 -26.74 26.57 30.87
C GLY A 342 -25.36 27.17 30.64
N ASN A 343 -25.23 28.47 30.93
CA ASN A 343 -24.00 29.26 30.91
C ASN A 343 -23.09 29.01 32.14
N ASN A 344 -21.78 29.06 31.89
CA ASN A 344 -20.60 29.53 32.67
C ASN A 344 -20.85 30.24 34.03
N PRO A 345 -19.91 30.26 35.01
CA PRO A 345 -18.63 30.98 34.83
C PRO A 345 -17.38 30.50 35.61
N GLY A 346 -16.20 30.73 35.01
CA GLY A 346 -15.09 31.51 35.58
C GLY A 346 -14.30 30.96 36.78
N ASN A 347 -12.98 30.81 36.59
CA ASN A 347 -12.04 31.21 37.63
C ASN A 347 -10.81 31.92 37.04
N VAL A 348 -10.38 32.93 37.77
CA VAL A 348 -9.47 34.03 37.42
C VAL A 348 -8.07 33.69 37.99
N GLY A 349 -6.99 34.07 37.30
CA GLY A 349 -5.56 33.81 37.68
C GLY A 349 -5.07 34.58 38.93
N PRO A 350 -3.79 35.05 39.03
CA PRO A 350 -2.58 34.85 38.20
C PRO A 350 -1.31 34.63 39.12
N PRO A 351 -0.11 35.25 38.92
CA PRO A 351 0.97 34.95 37.97
C PRO A 351 2.35 34.67 38.66
N ASN A 352 3.30 34.12 37.91
CA ASN A 352 4.75 34.34 38.07
C ASN A 352 5.49 33.50 37.00
N SER A 353 6.69 33.77 36.49
CA SER A 353 7.55 34.94 36.33
C SER A 353 8.89 34.38 35.84
N GLY A 354 9.39 34.82 34.68
CA GLY A 354 10.82 34.84 34.35
C GLY A 354 11.60 33.50 34.26
N LYS A 355 12.15 33.22 33.08
CA LYS A 355 13.53 33.65 32.77
C LYS A 355 13.88 33.33 31.32
N GLN A 356 14.29 34.38 30.62
CA GLN A 356 15.13 34.33 29.43
C GLN A 356 16.45 33.62 29.78
N SER A 357 16.93 32.76 28.88
CA SER A 357 18.35 32.60 28.64
C SER A 357 18.58 32.50 27.13
N ASN A 358 19.22 33.54 26.61
CA ASN A 358 19.93 33.50 25.34
C ASN A 358 21.00 32.41 25.40
N GLY A 359 21.15 31.67 24.32
CA GLY A 359 22.21 30.70 24.10
C GLY A 359 22.56 30.67 22.63
N ASP A 360 23.32 31.69 22.20
CA ASP A 360 24.00 31.71 20.91
C ASP A 360 24.98 30.53 20.83
N GLY A 361 24.70 29.59 19.93
CA GLY A 361 25.53 28.43 19.66
C GLY A 361 25.79 28.29 18.17
N LYS A 362 26.76 29.07 17.66
CA LYS A 362 27.36 28.87 16.33
C LYS A 362 28.08 27.52 16.33
N GLY A 363 27.58 26.56 15.54
CA GLY A 363 28.23 25.28 15.26
C GLY A 363 28.46 25.13 13.76
N ASN A 364 29.73 25.10 13.37
CA ASN A 364 30.22 25.07 12.00
C ASN A 364 29.77 23.85 11.20
N GLY A 365 29.52 24.08 9.91
CA GLY A 365 29.24 23.04 8.94
C GLY A 365 30.43 22.11 8.67
N HIS A 366 30.10 20.85 8.44
CA HIS A 366 30.94 19.90 7.71
C HIS A 366 30.12 19.35 6.55
N LYS A 367 30.51 19.77 5.34
CA LYS A 367 30.14 19.12 4.08
C LYS A 367 30.68 17.69 4.13
N ARG A 368 29.82 16.70 3.94
CA ARG A 368 30.25 15.38 3.49
C ARG A 368 29.90 15.28 2.01
N ASP A 369 30.94 15.15 1.20
CA ASP A 369 30.84 14.75 -0.18
C ASP A 369 30.34 13.30 -0.20
N VAL A 370 29.13 13.09 -0.72
CA VAL A 370 28.64 11.76 -1.07
C VAL A 370 29.08 11.51 -2.50
N VAL A 371 30.10 10.66 -2.64
CA VAL A 371 30.54 10.10 -3.91
C VAL A 371 29.46 9.10 -4.36
N SER A 372 28.80 9.38 -5.49
CA SER A 372 27.92 8.44 -6.16
C SER A 372 28.76 7.40 -6.91
N GLU A 373 28.82 6.18 -6.41
CA GLU A 373 29.32 5.05 -7.20
C GLU A 373 28.14 4.38 -7.91
N ASN A 374 28.02 4.73 -9.19
CA ASN A 374 27.19 4.03 -10.17
C ASN A 374 27.72 2.60 -10.33
N SER A 375 26.96 1.62 -9.84
CA SER A 375 27.16 0.20 -10.16
C SER A 375 25.86 -0.38 -10.68
N SER A 376 25.66 -0.24 -11.99
CA SER A 376 24.65 -0.97 -12.75
C SER A 376 24.96 -2.46 -12.67
N SER A 377 24.25 -3.19 -11.81
CA SER A 377 24.28 -4.65 -11.80
C SER A 377 23.08 -5.18 -12.59
N SER A 378 23.39 -5.90 -13.65
CA SER A 378 22.45 -6.67 -14.44
C SER A 378 21.95 -7.85 -13.62
N ILE A 379 20.75 -7.72 -13.05
CA ILE A 379 20.06 -8.83 -12.39
C ILE A 379 19.51 -9.75 -13.48
N SER A 380 20.24 -10.84 -13.69
CA SER A 380 19.96 -11.95 -14.58
C SER A 380 18.60 -12.60 -14.27
N LYS A 381 17.83 -12.89 -15.32
CA LYS A 381 16.56 -13.65 -15.38
C LYS A 381 16.59 -15.05 -14.70
N SER A 382 17.69 -15.43 -14.06
CA SER A 382 17.90 -16.70 -13.38
C SER A 382 17.31 -16.78 -11.96
N MET A 383 16.89 -15.68 -11.32
CA MET A 383 16.28 -15.75 -9.99
C MET A 383 14.84 -16.30 -10.01
N PHE A 384 14.07 -16.06 -11.07
CA PHE A 384 12.70 -16.59 -11.19
C PHE A 384 12.62 -18.13 -11.20
N ALA A 385 13.65 -18.82 -11.71
CA ALA A 385 13.68 -20.28 -11.74
C ALA A 385 13.96 -20.92 -10.37
N LEU A 386 14.61 -20.20 -9.44
CA LEU A 386 14.92 -20.71 -8.11
C LEU A 386 13.74 -20.60 -7.14
N PHE A 387 12.85 -19.61 -7.33
CA PHE A 387 11.68 -19.41 -6.45
C PHE A 387 10.50 -20.33 -6.78
N ALA A 388 10.36 -20.76 -8.04
CA ALA A 388 9.36 -21.77 -8.40
C ALA A 388 9.63 -23.14 -7.75
N THR A 389 10.88 -23.45 -7.37
CA THR A 389 11.23 -24.73 -6.74
C THR A 389 11.06 -24.73 -5.23
N SER A 390 11.18 -23.58 -4.54
CA SER A 390 10.94 -23.49 -3.09
C SER A 390 9.45 -23.43 -2.74
N ALA A 391 8.62 -22.74 -3.53
CA ALA A 391 7.18 -22.70 -3.33
C ALA A 391 6.50 -24.07 -3.56
N LEU A 392 7.04 -24.89 -4.47
CA LEU A 392 6.49 -26.23 -4.75
C LEU A 392 6.75 -27.24 -3.61
N CYS A 393 7.79 -27.04 -2.79
CA CYS A 393 8.04 -27.88 -1.61
C CYS A 393 7.09 -27.56 -0.44
N LEU A 394 6.56 -26.35 -0.36
CA LEU A 394 5.65 -25.95 0.72
C LEU A 394 4.18 -26.30 0.42
N ALA A 395 3.80 -26.46 -0.85
CA ALA A 395 2.45 -26.88 -1.26
C ALA A 395 2.23 -28.41 -1.28
N LEU A 396 3.27 -29.19 -0.96
CA LEU A 396 3.23 -30.67 -0.91
C LEU A 396 3.38 -31.24 0.52
N MET A 397 3.32 -30.37 1.54
CA MET A 397 3.13 -30.72 2.96
C MET A 397 1.81 -30.14 3.45
#